data_AF-A0A7U6QN89-F1
#
_entry.id   AF-A0A7U6QN89-F1
#
_cell.length_a   1.000
_cell.length_b   1.000
_cell.length_c   1.000
_cell.angle_alpha   90.00
_cell.angle_beta   90.00
_cell.angle_gamma   90.00
#
_symmetry.space_group_name_H-M   'P 1'
#
loop_
_entity.id
_entity.type
_entity.pdbx_description
1 polymer ?
#
loop_
_entity_poly.entity_id
_entity_poly.type
_entity_poly.pdbx_seq_one_letter_code
_entity_poly.pdbx_strand_id
1 'polypeptide(L)'
;MIIAYKELRKLEIDILKAQRDLLGSNDNLLGLGFDSVVSLDNLYGIEYDDFASQIARLSLWLAEHQMNVLCKQEFGVSQPMLPLKDSGHIVYGNSLRLDWNEVCPNNGSDEIYIIGNPPFKGNVKDLKV
;
A
#
# COMPACT_ATOMS: atom_id res chain seq x y z
N MET A 1 -1.57 6.97 2.85
CA MET A 1 -1.35 5.57 2.42
C MET A 1 -1.27 5.41 0.90
N ILE A 2 -2.26 5.86 0.12
CA ILE A 2 -2.27 5.73 -1.35
C ILE A 2 -1.01 6.33 -2.02
N ILE A 3 -0.64 7.57 -1.64
CA ILE A 3 0.55 8.24 -2.19
C ILE A 3 1.81 7.46 -1.82
N ALA A 4 1.95 7.05 -0.55
CA ALA A 4 3.09 6.27 -0.08
C ALA A 4 3.27 4.97 -0.88
N TYR A 5 2.17 4.23 -1.13
CA TYR A 5 2.21 3.05 -2.00
C TYR A 5 2.69 3.40 -3.41
N LYS A 6 2.13 4.43 -4.05
CA LYS A 6 2.55 4.84 -5.39
C LYS A 6 4.02 5.23 -5.46
N GLU A 7 4.52 5.97 -4.48
CA GLU A 7 5.93 6.37 -4.43
C GLU A 7 6.85 5.17 -4.17
N LEU A 8 6.48 4.21 -3.31
CA LEU A 8 7.22 2.96 -3.14
C LEU A 8 7.26 2.13 -4.44
N ARG A 9 6.14 2.01 -5.15
CA ARG A 9 6.07 1.30 -6.44
C ARG A 9 6.92 2.00 -7.50
N LYS A 10 6.93 3.34 -7.55
CA LYS A 10 7.82 4.10 -8.46
C LYS A 10 9.29 3.86 -8.14
N LEU A 11 9.65 3.91 -6.86
CA LEU A 11 11.02 3.63 -6.42
C LEU A 11 11.45 2.20 -6.82
N GLU A 12 10.58 1.20 -6.66
CA GLU A 12 10.86 -0.16 -7.12
C GLU A 12 11.14 -0.20 -8.64
N ILE A 13 10.28 0.44 -9.44
CA ILE A 13 10.45 0.54 -10.89
C ILE A 13 11.79 1.21 -11.25
N ASP A 14 12.17 2.29 -10.56
CA ASP A 14 13.42 3.00 -10.81
C ASP A 14 14.65 2.16 -10.45
N ILE A 15 14.60 1.41 -9.34
CA ILE A 15 15.65 0.45 -8.95
C ILE A 15 15.82 -0.63 -10.02
N LEU A 16 14.71 -1.16 -10.54
CA LEU A 16 14.73 -2.21 -11.55
C LEU A 16 15.27 -1.71 -12.90
N LYS A 17 14.92 -0.47 -13.28
CA LYS A 17 15.52 0.19 -14.45
C LYS A 17 17.03 0.28 -14.29
N ALA A 18 17.52 0.76 -13.14
CA ALA A 18 18.94 0.88 -12.87
C ALA A 18 19.65 -0.48 -12.92
N GLN A 19 19.03 -1.55 -12.38
CA GLN A 19 19.58 -2.91 -12.45
C GLN A 19 19.68 -3.43 -13.89
N ARG A 20 18.64 -3.24 -14.71
CA ARG A 20 18.64 -3.61 -16.13
C ARG A 20 19.77 -2.91 -16.88
N ASP A 21 19.93 -1.61 -16.66
CA ASP A 21 20.92 -0.79 -17.35
C ASP A 21 22.36 -1.21 -16.97
N LEU A 22 22.59 -1.65 -15.73
CA LEU A 22 23.88 -2.19 -15.28
C LEU A 22 24.20 -3.57 -15.84
N LEU A 23 23.20 -4.46 -15.97
CA LEU A 23 23.40 -5.85 -16.40
C LEU A 23 23.55 -5.99 -17.93
N GLY A 24 23.31 -4.92 -18.70
CA GLY A 24 23.49 -4.88 -20.16
C GLY A 24 22.65 -5.89 -20.95
N SER A 25 21.72 -6.59 -20.28
CA SER A 25 20.92 -7.67 -20.83
C SER A 25 19.54 -7.14 -21.21
N ASN A 26 19.30 -6.97 -22.51
CA ASN A 26 17.98 -6.67 -23.07
C ASN A 26 17.04 -7.89 -23.00
N ASP A 27 17.59 -9.08 -22.82
CA ASP A 27 16.84 -10.32 -22.76
C ASP A 27 16.93 -10.92 -21.35
N ASN A 28 15.77 -11.15 -20.75
CA ASN A 28 15.51 -12.17 -19.72
C ASN A 28 15.59 -11.83 -18.21
N LEU A 29 15.76 -10.59 -17.76
CA LEU A 29 15.48 -10.30 -16.34
C LEU A 29 13.97 -10.48 -16.01
N LEU A 30 13.11 -10.34 -17.04
CA LEU A 30 11.65 -10.30 -16.92
C LEU A 30 10.94 -11.61 -17.29
N GLY A 31 11.67 -12.62 -17.77
CA GLY A 31 11.10 -13.92 -18.16
C GLY A 31 10.76 -14.85 -16.99
N LEU A 32 11.12 -14.47 -15.76
CA LEU A 32 10.99 -15.32 -14.55
C LEU A 32 9.74 -15.05 -13.70
N GLY A 33 8.80 -14.23 -14.19
CA GLY A 33 7.64 -13.81 -13.41
C GLY A 33 8.01 -12.63 -12.53
N PHE A 34 7.55 -11.46 -12.94
CA PHE A 34 7.76 -10.23 -12.19
C PHE A 34 6.70 -10.13 -11.09
N ASP A 35 7.07 -10.47 -9.87
CA ASP A 35 6.25 -10.25 -8.68
C ASP A 35 6.79 -9.05 -7.91
N SER A 36 6.00 -7.96 -7.88
CA SER A 36 6.31 -6.77 -7.09
C SER A 36 6.46 -7.15 -5.62
N VAL A 37 7.55 -6.74 -4.97
CA VAL A 37 7.72 -6.95 -3.52
C VAL A 37 6.91 -5.93 -2.71
N VAL A 38 6.55 -4.81 -3.33
CA VAL A 38 5.63 -3.82 -2.76
C VAL A 38 4.19 -4.27 -3.02
N SER A 39 3.65 -5.12 -2.16
CA SER A 39 2.26 -5.62 -2.21
C SER A 39 1.30 -4.73 -1.41
N LEU A 40 0.05 -4.64 -1.87
CA LEU A 40 -1.05 -4.06 -1.09
C LEU A 40 -1.36 -4.85 0.18
N ASP A 41 -0.98 -6.13 0.25
CA ASP A 41 -1.12 -6.97 1.45
C ASP A 41 -0.24 -6.49 2.61
N ASN A 42 0.76 -5.64 2.33
CA ASN A 42 1.60 -5.02 3.35
C ASN A 42 1.00 -3.71 3.89
N LEU A 43 -0.20 -3.32 3.44
CA LEU A 43 -0.87 -2.09 3.85
C LEU A 43 -2.07 -2.39 4.73
N TYR A 44 -2.07 -1.78 5.93
CA TYR A 44 -3.08 -1.98 6.96
C TYR A 44 -3.68 -0.64 7.38
N GLY A 45 -4.97 -0.64 7.73
CA GLY A 45 -5.62 0.55 8.26
C GLY A 45 -6.92 0.25 8.98
N ILE A 46 -7.26 1.13 9.95
CA ILE A 46 -8.52 1.08 10.69
C ILE A 46 -9.21 2.42 10.48
N GLU A 47 -10.43 2.40 9.95
CA GLU A 47 -11.23 3.59 9.68
C GLU A 47 -12.61 3.47 10.35
N TYR A 48 -13.02 4.51 11.07
CA TYR A 48 -14.27 4.51 11.84
C TYR A 48 -15.49 4.86 10.98
N ASP A 49 -15.29 5.48 9.81
CA ASP A 49 -16.35 5.75 8.86
C ASP A 49 -16.40 4.68 7.74
N ASP A 50 -17.53 3.99 7.60
CA ASP A 50 -17.67 2.86 6.65
C ASP A 50 -17.43 3.33 5.21
N PHE A 51 -18.02 4.46 4.84
CA PHE A 51 -17.86 5.00 3.51
C PHE A 51 -16.39 5.35 3.22
N ALA A 52 -15.71 6.06 4.13
CA ALA A 52 -14.28 6.35 4.00
C ALA A 52 -13.42 5.08 3.90
N SER A 53 -13.77 4.02 4.64
CA SER A 53 -13.08 2.73 4.59
C SER A 53 -13.18 2.09 3.19
N GLN A 54 -14.36 2.13 2.57
CA GLN A 54 -14.60 1.61 1.22
C GLN A 54 -13.86 2.44 0.17
N ILE A 55 -13.87 3.78 0.30
CA ILE A 55 -13.12 4.67 -0.58
C ILE A 55 -11.61 4.40 -0.48
N ALA A 56 -11.08 4.14 0.71
CA ALA A 56 -9.67 3.81 0.90
C ALA A 56 -9.29 2.51 0.18
N ARG A 57 -10.10 1.45 0.31
CA ARG A 57 -9.89 0.17 -0.41
C ARG A 57 -9.90 0.38 -1.92
N LEU A 58 -10.94 1.02 -2.46
CA LEU A 58 -11.05 1.29 -3.90
C LEU A 58 -9.88 2.14 -4.43
N SER A 59 -9.44 3.13 -3.64
CA SER A 59 -8.34 4.01 -4.04
C SER A 59 -6.99 3.28 -4.07
N LEU A 60 -6.76 2.32 -3.16
CA LEU A 60 -5.58 1.45 -3.20
C LEU A 60 -5.59 0.55 -4.43
N TRP A 61 -6.72 -0.09 -4.71
CA TRP A 61 -6.92 -0.87 -5.94
C TRP A 61 -6.61 -0.06 -7.20
N LEU A 62 -7.15 1.15 -7.28
CA LEU A 62 -6.90 2.03 -8.42
C LEU A 62 -5.42 2.42 -8.52
N ALA A 63 -4.76 2.66 -7.39
CA ALA A 63 -3.34 2.95 -7.36
C ALA A 63 -2.49 1.77 -7.82
N GLU A 64 -2.80 0.54 -7.38
CA GLU A 64 -2.13 -0.67 -7.85
C GLU A 64 -2.28 -0.85 -9.35
N HIS A 65 -3.48 -0.66 -9.87
CA HIS A 65 -3.72 -0.69 -11.31
C HIS A 65 -2.84 0.32 -12.06
N GLN A 66 -2.81 1.57 -11.60
CA GLN A 66 -1.98 2.62 -12.20
C GLN A 66 -0.49 2.23 -12.20
N MET A 67 -0.01 1.64 -11.11
CA MET A 67 1.39 1.24 -11.00
C MET A 67 1.73 0.01 -11.84
N ASN A 68 0.80 -0.93 -11.97
CA ASN A 68 0.96 -2.10 -12.85
C ASN A 68 0.95 -1.71 -14.33
N VAL A 69 0.13 -0.71 -14.72
CA VAL A 69 0.18 -0.11 -16.05
C VAL A 69 1.52 0.57 -16.30
N LEU A 70 2.04 1.34 -15.34
CA LEU A 70 3.35 1.98 -15.48
C LEU A 70 4.47 0.93 -15.62
N CYS A 71 4.49 -0.08 -14.75
CA CYS A 71 5.46 -1.19 -14.83
C CYS A 71 5.39 -1.88 -16.21
N LYS A 72 4.17 -2.11 -16.73
CA LYS A 72 3.97 -2.68 -18.08
C LYS A 72 4.56 -1.81 -19.18
N GLN A 73 4.41 -0.49 -19.09
CA GLN A 73 4.96 0.43 -20.08
C GLN A 73 6.49 0.41 -20.09
N GLU A 74 7.11 0.22 -18.92
CA GLU A 74 8.56 0.25 -18.75
C GLU A 74 9.23 -1.08 -19.09
N PHE A 75 8.56 -2.20 -18.83
CA PHE A 75 9.16 -3.53 -18.90
C PHE A 75 8.40 -4.50 -19.83
N GLY A 76 7.25 -4.14 -20.37
CA GLY A 76 6.43 -5.02 -21.21
C GLY A 76 5.73 -6.16 -20.47
N VAL A 77 6.01 -6.34 -19.18
CA VAL A 77 5.44 -7.37 -18.31
C VAL A 77 4.58 -6.70 -17.23
N SER A 78 3.45 -7.32 -16.91
CA SER A 78 2.54 -6.86 -15.87
C SER A 78 1.83 -8.05 -15.26
N GLN A 79 1.67 -8.06 -13.94
CA GLN A 79 0.85 -9.07 -13.30
C GLN A 79 -0.62 -8.87 -13.70
N PRO A 80 -1.35 -9.95 -14.05
CA PRO A 80 -2.77 -9.86 -14.31
C PRO A 80 -3.50 -9.47 -13.04
N MET A 81 -4.38 -8.47 -13.15
CA MET A 81 -5.21 -7.92 -12.07
C MET A 81 -6.24 -8.92 -11.50
N LEU A 82 -6.43 -10.08 -12.15
CA LEU A 82 -7.51 -11.00 -11.87
C LEU A 82 -7.01 -12.38 -11.41
N PRO A 83 -7.71 -13.01 -10.45
CA PRO A 83 -8.88 -12.49 -9.74
C PRO A 83 -8.51 -11.37 -8.75
N LEU A 84 -9.44 -10.45 -8.48
CA LEU A 84 -9.27 -9.40 -7.48
C LEU A 84 -8.97 -10.07 -6.12
N LYS A 85 -7.70 -10.14 -5.72
CA LYS A 85 -7.28 -10.57 -4.38
C LYS A 85 -7.67 -9.49 -3.38
N ASP A 86 -8.24 -9.83 -2.23
CA ASP A 86 -8.66 -8.85 -1.24
C ASP A 86 -7.46 -7.99 -0.81
N SER A 87 -7.31 -6.80 -1.41
CA SER A 87 -6.07 -6.02 -1.35
C SER A 87 -6.22 -4.87 -0.37
N GLY A 88 -5.23 -4.68 0.50
CA GLY A 88 -5.24 -3.65 1.52
C GLY A 88 -6.13 -4.05 2.70
N HIS A 89 -5.52 -4.33 3.83
CA HIS A 89 -6.19 -4.71 5.07
C HIS A 89 -6.83 -3.50 5.77
N ILE A 90 -7.82 -2.90 5.10
CA ILE A 90 -8.59 -1.77 5.63
C ILE A 90 -9.84 -2.28 6.32
N VAL A 91 -9.86 -2.13 7.63
CA VAL A 91 -10.92 -2.58 8.51
C VAL A 91 -11.79 -1.38 8.89
N TYR A 92 -13.10 -1.50 8.67
CA TYR A 92 -14.08 -0.60 9.27
C TYR A 92 -14.20 -0.90 10.76
N GLY A 93 -13.85 0.07 11.62
CA GLY A 93 -13.98 -0.09 13.06
C GLY A 93 -13.36 1.01 13.90
N ASN A 94 -13.53 0.88 15.22
CA ASN A 94 -13.01 1.85 16.17
C ASN A 94 -11.61 1.45 16.65
N SER A 95 -10.59 2.17 16.18
CA SER A 95 -9.19 1.92 16.51
C SER A 95 -8.85 2.06 18.01
N LEU A 96 -9.71 2.71 18.81
CA LEU A 96 -9.55 2.80 20.26
C LEU A 96 -10.11 1.57 21.00
N ARG A 97 -10.80 0.66 20.31
CA ARG A 97 -11.47 -0.51 20.89
C ARG A 97 -11.01 -1.84 20.31
N LEU A 98 -10.62 -1.85 19.04
CA LEU A 98 -10.11 -3.05 18.36
C LEU A 98 -8.71 -3.41 18.87
N ASP A 99 -8.41 -4.72 18.93
CA ASP A 99 -7.04 -5.20 19.05
C ASP A 99 -6.33 -5.03 17.71
N TRP A 100 -5.27 -4.23 17.69
CA TRP A 100 -4.53 -3.96 16.46
C TRP A 100 -3.79 -5.19 15.95
N ASN A 101 -3.49 -6.19 16.80
CA ASN A 101 -2.89 -7.45 16.35
C ASN A 101 -3.86 -8.30 15.51
N GLU A 102 -5.17 -8.11 15.66
CA GLU A 102 -6.16 -8.77 14.80
C GLU A 102 -6.20 -8.13 13.40
N VAL A 103 -5.76 -6.88 13.28
CA VAL A 103 -5.73 -6.14 12.00
C VAL A 103 -4.37 -6.30 11.33
N CYS A 104 -3.28 -5.98 12.02
CA CYS A 104 -1.91 -6.07 11.57
C CYS A 104 -1.11 -6.91 12.58
N PRO A 105 -0.99 -8.23 12.37
CA PRO A 105 -0.27 -9.11 13.28
C PRO A 105 1.19 -8.68 13.42
N ASN A 106 1.63 -8.43 14.65
CA ASN A 106 3.02 -8.14 14.94
C ASN A 106 3.70 -9.39 15.51
N ASN A 107 4.55 -10.03 14.71
CA ASN A 107 5.32 -11.21 15.11
C ASN A 107 6.60 -10.86 15.91
N GLY A 108 6.90 -9.58 16.11
CA GLY A 108 8.09 -9.09 16.81
C GLY A 108 9.37 -9.08 15.99
N SER A 109 9.34 -9.56 14.74
CA SER A 109 10.49 -9.56 13.81
C SER A 109 10.28 -8.67 12.59
N ASP A 110 9.03 -8.49 12.17
CA ASP A 110 8.70 -7.67 11.01
C ASP A 110 8.85 -6.18 11.35
N GLU A 111 9.35 -5.43 10.37
CA GLU A 111 9.48 -3.98 10.51
C GLU A 111 8.13 -3.31 10.20
N ILE A 112 7.48 -2.78 11.24
CA ILE A 112 6.15 -2.17 11.14
C ILE A 112 6.24 -0.67 11.40
N TYR A 113 5.69 0.10 10.46
CA TYR A 113 5.59 1.56 10.55
C TYR A 113 4.14 1.99 10.77
N ILE A 114 3.91 2.78 11.82
CA ILE A 114 2.58 3.33 12.12
C ILE A 114 2.56 4.80 11.70
N ILE A 115 1.65 5.15 10.80
CA ILE A 115 1.49 6.51 10.28
C ILE A 115 0.00 6.84 10.27
N GLY A 116 -0.38 8.02 10.76
CA GLY A 116 -1.77 8.45 10.77
C GLY A 116 -1.94 9.92 11.12
N ASN A 117 -3.13 10.43 10.88
CA ASN A 117 -3.58 11.75 11.33
C ASN A 117 -4.89 11.56 12.12
N PRO A 118 -4.82 11.14 13.40
CA PRO A 118 -6.01 10.82 14.18
C PRO A 118 -6.86 12.08 14.44
N PRO A 119 -8.16 11.93 14.70
CA PRO A 119 -9.05 13.07 14.93
C PRO A 119 -8.65 13.84 16.19
N PHE A 120 -8.59 15.16 16.09
CA PHE A 120 -8.35 16.05 17.22
C PHE A 120 -9.66 16.41 17.90
N LYS A 121 -9.75 16.18 19.21
CA LYS A 121 -10.89 16.62 20.03
C LYS A 121 -10.41 17.61 21.08
N GLY A 122 -10.78 18.88 20.92
CA GLY A 122 -10.47 19.92 21.90
C GLY A 122 -11.22 19.71 23.23
N ASN A 123 -10.63 20.19 24.34
CA ASN A 123 -11.27 20.21 25.64
C ASN A 123 -11.84 21.62 25.91
N VAL A 124 -13.11 21.71 26.29
CA VAL A 124 -13.80 22.99 26.56
C VAL A 124 -13.29 23.67 27.84
N LYS A 125 -12.54 22.97 28.70
CA LYS A 125 -12.04 23.52 29.97
C LYS A 125 -10.98 24.62 29.83
N ASP A 126 -10.38 24.81 28.65
CA ASP A 126 -9.35 25.82 28.42
C ASP A 126 -9.89 27.14 27.83
N LEU A 127 -11.20 27.22 27.57
CA LEU A 127 -11.87 28.46 27.16
C LEU A 127 -12.41 29.19 28.40
N LYS A 128 -11.51 29.74 29.22
CA LYS A 128 -11.87 30.83 30.14
C LYS A 128 -11.77 32.15 29.37
N VAL A 129 -12.90 32.61 28.84
CA VAL A 129 -13.12 34.01 28.44
C VAL A 129 -13.63 34.77 29.66
#